data_AF-A0A7K2QK89-F1
#
_entry.id   AF-A0A7K2QK89-F1
#
_cell.length_a   1.000
_cell.length_b   1.000
_cell.length_c   1.000
_cell.angle_alpha   90.00
_cell.angle_beta   90.00
_cell.angle_gamma   90.00
#
_symmetry.space_group_name_H-M   'P 1'
#
loop_
_entity.id
_entity.type
_entity.pdbx_description
1 polymer ?
#
loop_
_entity_poly.entity_id
_entity_poly.type
_entity_poly.pdbx_seq_one_letter_code
_entity_poly.pdbx_strand_id
1 'polypeptide(L)'
;MPSVIVGRTGPFTGQSVVLGSEPLTFGRKSDNGVVIVSPSASRLHAEILVEDAGYVLHDRDSRNGTFVNDQRISRHALRPNDCIRIGDETFLYEAQDSMETLIDLSLLDVPRPSAANPGTLRVTITGGGPVGLAFALALDEMLPGRTAITLYDGRWTRKGPEIVWKDETQGNFRRQQVVTVQSRQYLALSEEVLSALFDDAGAYSEMWPVGPDSVDGRPPRNIRIAHIEDRLLALADRRPAIRLVPRRFEVAEQQNRLTQEHVLVVAEGGRSRTREYYADRFGAADASIYSLDGEHLQDIVLGLRVKSKLPDPMSVLLTVSQNRFLLNSLRGEGFLNMRLTREEARNVIGIDPVRQVFEECIATRPCLMSRQEEDNEFRCPTHGTLFLPALLRSSPLWKEIRQGLSLFGVAEDDLSAITSFRLDMVQRPRFTAQLRRPTASSPGTYGFLLGDAANAIHFWPGRG
;
A
#
# COMPACT_ATOMS: atom_id res chain seq x y z
N MET A 1 7.66 2.83 15.29
CA MET A 1 8.95 3.05 15.98
C MET A 1 8.65 3.55 17.38
N PRO A 2 9.46 3.26 18.41
CA PRO A 2 9.21 3.78 19.76
C PRO A 2 9.44 5.31 19.80
N SER A 3 8.81 6.02 20.74
CA SER A 3 9.09 7.45 20.95
C SER A 3 10.55 7.65 21.40
N VAL A 4 11.23 8.66 20.85
CA VAL A 4 12.64 8.92 21.12
C VAL A 4 12.92 10.39 21.45
N ILE A 5 13.98 10.63 22.21
CA ILE A 5 14.60 11.95 22.39
C ILE A 5 15.88 11.99 21.56
N VAL A 6 15.98 12.96 20.65
CA VAL A 6 17.12 13.10 19.72
C VAL A 6 17.93 14.34 20.07
N GLY A 7 19.23 14.20 20.31
CA GLY A 7 20.10 15.35 20.56
C GLY A 7 20.32 16.20 19.30
N ARG A 8 20.21 17.53 19.45
CA ARG A 8 20.34 18.52 18.37
C ARG A 8 21.61 19.37 18.46
N THR A 9 22.21 19.46 19.64
CA THR A 9 23.44 20.23 19.87
C THR A 9 24.45 19.43 20.67
N GLY A 10 25.68 19.94 20.70
CA GLY A 10 26.76 19.41 21.54
C GLY A 10 27.07 17.93 21.25
N PRO A 11 27.56 17.18 22.24
CA PRO A 11 28.01 15.80 22.08
C PRO A 11 26.86 14.82 21.80
N PHE A 12 25.60 15.26 21.94
CA PHE A 12 24.41 14.44 21.71
C PHE A 12 23.87 14.55 20.28
N THR A 13 24.46 15.40 19.44
CA THR A 13 23.96 15.63 18.06
C THR A 13 23.81 14.33 17.29
N GLY A 14 22.57 14.00 16.89
CA GLY A 14 22.23 12.79 16.13
C GLY A 14 22.11 11.50 16.96
N GLN A 15 22.37 11.55 18.27
CA GLN A 15 22.10 10.43 19.17
C GLN A 15 20.63 10.42 19.56
N SER A 16 20.04 9.23 19.65
CA SER A 16 18.67 9.04 20.09
C SER A 16 18.60 8.13 21.31
N VAL A 17 17.70 8.46 22.23
CA VAL A 17 17.37 7.64 23.40
C VAL A 17 15.90 7.25 23.32
N VAL A 18 15.64 5.95 23.38
CA VAL A 18 14.28 5.41 23.37
C VAL A 18 13.61 5.66 24.72
N LEU A 19 12.40 6.21 24.68
CA LEU A 19 11.55 6.33 25.85
C LEU A 19 10.78 5.03 26.07
N GLY A 20 10.79 4.56 27.33
CA GLY A 20 10.08 3.36 27.78
C GLY A 20 9.20 3.65 28.99
N SER A 21 8.83 2.60 29.74
CA SER A 21 8.03 2.73 30.95
C SER A 21 8.79 3.31 32.15
N GLU A 22 10.12 3.20 32.15
CA GLU A 22 10.98 3.74 33.20
C GLU A 22 11.31 5.23 32.97
N PRO A 23 11.47 6.04 34.03
CA PRO A 23 11.80 7.45 33.89
C PRO A 23 13.16 7.67 33.21
N LEU A 24 13.20 8.56 32.21
CA LEU A 24 14.45 9.03 31.62
C LEU A 24 14.89 10.32 32.32
N THR A 25 16.00 10.27 33.05
CA THR A 25 16.54 11.41 33.82
C THR A 25 17.63 12.17 33.06
N PHE A 26 17.67 13.49 33.25
CA PHE A 26 18.64 14.40 32.65
C PHE A 26 19.37 15.18 33.74
N GLY A 27 20.70 15.26 33.66
CA GLY A 27 21.47 16.08 34.58
C GLY A 27 22.97 15.82 34.51
N ARG A 28 23.77 16.60 35.24
CA ARG A 28 25.24 16.48 35.22
C ARG A 28 25.80 15.33 36.05
N LYS A 29 24.99 14.72 36.93
CA LYS A 29 25.44 13.58 37.73
C LYS A 29 25.51 12.34 36.83
N SER A 30 26.51 11.50 37.04
CA SER A 30 26.83 10.36 36.16
C SER A 30 25.81 9.21 36.22
N ASP A 31 24.84 9.26 37.12
CA ASP A 31 23.77 8.27 37.29
C ASP A 31 22.45 8.68 36.61
N ASN A 32 22.42 9.80 35.88
CA ASN A 32 21.28 10.15 35.03
C ASN A 32 21.29 9.32 33.74
N GLY A 33 20.12 9.06 33.17
CA GLY A 33 19.98 8.40 31.87
C GLY A 33 20.60 9.21 30.72
N VAL A 34 20.57 10.54 30.82
CA VAL A 34 21.27 11.47 29.91
C VAL A 34 22.17 12.39 30.74
N VAL A 35 23.48 12.17 30.63
CA VAL A 35 24.50 12.88 31.43
C VAL A 35 24.97 14.15 30.73
N ILE A 36 24.44 15.30 31.12
CA ILE A 36 24.78 16.60 30.53
C ILE A 36 25.98 17.21 31.26
N VAL A 37 27.18 17.12 30.68
CA VAL A 37 28.43 17.63 31.26
C VAL A 37 28.55 19.14 31.04
N SER A 38 27.66 19.90 31.68
CA SER A 38 27.68 21.37 31.67
C SER A 38 27.50 21.95 33.07
N PRO A 39 28.20 23.05 33.44
CA PRO A 39 27.93 23.82 34.66
C PRO A 39 26.50 24.37 34.70
N SER A 40 25.87 24.58 33.53
CA SER A 40 24.50 25.05 33.38
C SER A 40 23.45 23.99 33.70
N ALA A 41 23.84 22.72 33.87
CA ALA A 41 22.95 21.63 34.25
C ALA A 41 23.00 21.32 35.76
N SER A 42 21.82 21.10 36.37
CA SER A 42 21.73 20.63 37.76
C SER A 42 22.09 19.15 37.88
N ARG A 43 22.35 18.66 39.11
CA ARG A 43 22.75 17.26 39.35
C ARG A 43 21.70 16.29 38.83
N LEU A 44 20.45 16.50 39.22
CA LEU A 44 19.23 16.02 38.58
C LEU A 44 18.51 17.29 38.12
N HIS A 45 18.31 17.43 36.81
CA HIS A 45 17.79 18.66 36.21
C HIS A 45 16.34 18.49 35.81
N ALA A 46 16.06 17.44 35.05
CA ALA A 46 14.74 17.13 34.56
C ALA A 46 14.56 15.62 34.44
N GLU A 47 13.32 15.18 34.33
CA GLU A 47 12.99 13.80 34.01
C GLU A 47 11.78 13.72 33.09
N ILE A 48 11.76 12.69 32.25
CA ILE A 48 10.60 12.34 31.44
C ILE A 48 10.02 11.06 32.01
N LEU A 49 8.72 11.08 32.30
CA LEU A 49 7.99 9.94 32.83
C LEU A 49 6.67 9.75 32.08
N VAL A 50 6.12 8.53 32.14
CA VAL A 50 4.83 8.20 31.55
C VAL A 50 3.72 8.61 32.53
N GLU A 51 2.79 9.44 32.07
CA GLU A 51 1.54 9.76 32.76
C GLU A 51 0.34 9.37 31.87
N ASP A 52 -0.89 9.51 32.38
CA ASP A 52 -2.16 8.97 31.84
C ASP A 52 -2.36 9.05 30.32
N ALA A 53 -1.78 10.05 29.63
CA ALA A 53 -1.96 10.28 28.19
C ALA A 53 -0.63 10.38 27.38
N GLY A 54 0.53 10.05 27.96
CA GLY A 54 1.81 10.05 27.25
C GLY A 54 3.00 10.47 28.10
N TYR A 55 4.08 10.93 27.44
CA TYR A 55 5.31 11.35 28.09
C TYR A 55 5.22 12.79 28.60
N VAL A 56 5.58 13.01 29.86
CA VAL A 56 5.59 14.33 30.51
C VAL A 56 6.99 14.64 31.01
N LEU A 57 7.48 15.82 30.64
CA LEU A 57 8.75 16.38 31.11
C LEU A 57 8.54 17.20 32.38
N HIS A 58 9.28 16.88 33.43
CA HIS A 58 9.29 17.61 34.70
C HIS A 58 10.65 18.24 34.96
N ASP A 59 10.66 19.52 35.33
CA ASP A 59 11.84 20.16 35.92
C ASP A 59 11.96 19.76 37.39
N ARG A 60 13.13 19.31 37.82
CA ARG A 60 13.38 18.82 39.19
C ARG A 60 14.04 19.91 40.05
N ASP A 61 13.37 21.06 40.11
CA ASP A 61 13.85 22.27 40.80
C ASP A 61 15.26 22.69 40.36
N SER A 62 15.46 22.71 39.04
CA SER A 62 16.76 23.01 38.46
C SER A 62 17.11 24.49 38.63
N ARG A 63 18.41 24.78 38.82
CA ARG A 63 18.89 26.15 39.02
C ARG A 63 18.58 27.07 37.84
N ASN A 64 18.74 26.57 36.62
CA ASN A 64 18.65 27.38 35.40
C ASN A 64 17.33 27.18 34.65
N GLY A 65 16.50 26.22 35.06
CA GLY A 65 15.24 25.88 34.43
C GLY A 65 15.38 24.98 33.21
N THR A 66 14.34 24.19 32.98
CA THR A 66 14.08 23.45 31.75
C THR A 66 13.19 24.29 30.83
N PHE A 67 13.49 24.26 29.53
CA PHE A 67 12.72 25.00 28.53
C PHE A 67 12.16 24.07 27.46
N VAL A 68 10.94 24.33 27.02
CA VAL A 68 10.35 23.72 25.83
C VAL A 68 9.91 24.83 24.88
N ASN A 69 10.38 24.78 23.63
CA ASN A 69 10.11 25.81 22.62
C ASN A 69 10.38 27.24 23.15
N ASP A 70 11.53 27.39 23.81
CA ASP A 70 12.02 28.61 24.48
C ASP A 70 11.16 29.16 25.63
N GLN A 71 10.16 28.42 26.08
CA GLN A 71 9.38 28.74 27.26
C GLN A 71 9.86 27.93 28.46
N ARG A 72 10.09 28.57 29.60
CA ARG A 72 10.49 27.89 30.84
C ARG A 72 9.29 27.10 31.39
N ILE A 73 9.51 25.84 31.74
CA ILE A 73 8.47 24.94 32.26
C ILE A 73 8.82 24.42 33.65
N SER A 74 7.80 24.01 34.39
CA SER A 74 7.92 23.14 35.57
C SER A 74 7.44 21.72 35.25
N ARG A 75 6.36 21.62 34.46
CA ARG A 75 5.80 20.38 33.93
C ARG A 75 5.26 20.64 32.52
N HIS A 76 5.55 19.77 31.57
CA HIS A 76 5.09 19.90 30.18
C HIS A 76 4.77 18.55 29.56
N ALA A 77 3.56 18.39 29.03
CA ALA A 77 3.20 17.20 28.27
C ALA A 77 3.82 17.27 26.87
N LEU A 78 4.72 16.34 26.56
CA LEU A 78 5.53 16.38 25.35
C LEU A 78 4.68 16.14 24.09
N ARG A 79 4.87 17.00 23.08
CA ARG A 79 4.22 16.92 21.77
C ARG A 79 5.26 16.66 20.67
N PRO A 80 4.90 15.94 19.60
CA PRO A 80 5.83 15.67 18.51
C PRO A 80 6.48 16.96 18.00
N ASN A 81 7.81 16.93 17.84
CA ASN A 81 8.67 18.06 17.47
C ASN A 81 8.89 19.13 18.56
N ASP A 82 8.55 18.87 19.81
CA ASP A 82 8.93 19.76 20.91
C ASP A 82 10.45 19.83 21.05
N CYS A 83 10.97 21.06 21.10
CA CYS A 83 12.37 21.36 21.27
C CYS A 83 12.66 21.62 22.75
N ILE A 84 13.37 20.70 23.39
CA ILE A 84 13.68 20.72 24.82
C ILE A 84 15.09 21.26 25.02
N ARG A 85 15.27 22.26 25.87
CA ARG A 85 16.58 22.80 26.23
C ARG A 85 16.85 22.65 27.72
N ILE A 86 17.98 22.01 28.05
CA ILE A 86 18.44 21.72 29.41
C ILE A 86 19.93 22.12 29.50
N GLY A 87 20.21 23.15 30.29
CA GLY A 87 21.54 23.76 30.30
C GLY A 87 21.88 24.34 28.92
N ASP A 88 23.03 23.95 28.38
CA ASP A 88 23.51 24.42 27.06
C ASP A 88 23.11 23.46 25.92
N GLU A 89 22.37 22.39 26.23
CA GLU A 89 22.03 21.34 25.27
C GLU A 89 20.55 21.35 24.86
N THR A 90 20.31 21.01 23.59
CA THR A 90 18.99 20.95 22.99
C THR A 90 18.68 19.55 22.46
N PHE A 91 17.45 19.12 22.67
CA PHE A 91 16.92 17.83 22.25
C PHE A 91 15.58 18.02 21.53
N LEU A 92 15.24 17.10 20.62
CA LEU A 92 13.94 17.03 19.96
C LEU A 92 13.20 15.80 20.45
N TYR A 93 11.93 15.95 20.82
CA TYR A 93 11.05 14.82 21.04
C TYR A 93 10.40 14.37 19.72
N GLU A 94 10.65 13.12 19.35
CA GLU A 94 10.04 12.45 18.20
C GLU A 94 9.11 11.36 18.74
N ALA A 95 7.80 11.56 18.60
CA ALA A 95 6.82 10.61 19.09
C ALA A 95 6.72 9.40 18.14
N GLN A 96 6.43 8.23 18.72
CA GLN A 96 5.76 7.17 17.98
C GLN A 96 4.43 7.72 17.46
N ASP A 97 4.12 7.50 16.18
CA ASP A 97 2.73 7.42 15.75
C ASP A 97 2.13 6.21 16.48
N SER A 98 1.60 6.47 17.68
CA SER A 98 0.77 5.51 18.38
C SER A 98 -0.40 5.25 17.44
N MET A 99 -0.40 4.03 16.89
CA MET A 99 -1.50 3.33 16.26
C MET A 99 -2.81 4.01 16.61
N GLU A 100 -3.52 4.51 15.59
CA GLU A 100 -4.85 5.10 15.64
C GLU A 100 -5.60 4.64 16.90
N THR A 101 -5.58 5.46 17.95
CA THR A 101 -6.86 5.63 18.64
C THR A 101 -7.70 6.19 17.53
N LEU A 102 -8.70 5.43 17.08
CA LEU A 102 -9.76 5.95 16.25
C LEU A 102 -10.23 7.23 16.95
N ILE A 103 -9.68 8.38 16.57
CA ILE A 103 -10.39 9.61 16.69
C ILE A 103 -11.53 9.35 15.73
N ASP A 104 -12.65 8.93 16.30
CA ASP A 104 -13.90 9.10 15.62
C ASP A 104 -13.92 10.57 15.23
N LEU A 105 -13.73 10.85 13.93
CA LEU A 105 -13.73 12.19 13.39
C LEU A 105 -15.06 12.89 13.70
N SER A 106 -16.09 12.16 14.14
CA SER A 106 -17.32 12.71 14.70
C SER A 106 -17.14 13.45 16.04
N LEU A 107 -16.08 13.15 16.81
CA LEU A 107 -15.77 13.74 18.13
C LEU A 107 -14.87 14.98 18.05
N LEU A 108 -14.27 15.27 16.90
CA LEU A 108 -13.61 16.56 16.69
C LEU A 108 -14.70 17.61 16.48
N ASP A 109 -14.90 18.47 17.48
CA ASP A 109 -15.70 19.69 17.34
C ASP A 109 -14.93 20.72 16.51
N VAL A 110 -14.70 20.39 15.23
CA VAL A 110 -14.17 21.30 14.24
C VAL A 110 -15.25 22.35 14.02
N PRO A 111 -14.96 23.66 14.19
CA PRO A 111 -15.93 24.71 13.89
C PRO A 111 -16.48 24.49 12.49
N ARG A 112 -17.72 23.99 12.40
CA ARG A 112 -18.41 23.84 11.12
C ARG A 112 -18.58 25.27 10.61
N PRO A 113 -17.97 25.63 9.47
CA PRO A 113 -18.29 26.89 8.84
C PRO A 113 -19.81 26.97 8.71
N SER A 114 -20.38 28.12 9.06
CA SER A 114 -21.82 28.38 8.93
C SER A 114 -22.34 27.77 7.64
N ALA A 115 -23.40 26.98 7.77
CA ALA A 115 -23.98 26.13 6.73
C ALA A 115 -24.56 26.94 5.57
N ALA A 116 -23.70 27.56 4.77
CA ALA A 116 -23.97 27.74 3.36
C ALA A 116 -24.11 26.35 2.75
N ASN A 117 -25.12 26.13 1.92
CA ASN A 117 -25.25 24.90 1.14
C ASN A 117 -23.90 24.67 0.40
N PRO A 118 -23.09 23.65 0.77
CA PRO A 118 -21.71 23.54 0.27
C PRO A 118 -21.60 23.29 -1.24
N GLY A 119 -22.75 23.13 -1.90
CA GLY A 119 -22.84 22.73 -3.30
C GLY A 119 -22.51 21.25 -3.49
N THR A 120 -22.34 20.88 -4.75
CA THR A 120 -21.98 19.52 -5.16
C THR A 120 -20.48 19.28 -5.00
N LEU A 121 -20.10 18.23 -4.27
CA LEU A 121 -18.73 17.74 -4.16
C LEU A 121 -18.29 17.10 -5.48
N ARG A 122 -17.57 17.87 -6.29
CA ARG A 122 -16.91 17.42 -7.53
C ARG A 122 -15.63 16.65 -7.23
N VAL A 123 -15.59 15.39 -7.62
CA VAL A 123 -14.49 14.44 -7.36
C VAL A 123 -14.02 13.82 -8.66
N THR A 124 -12.73 13.86 -8.90
CA THR A 124 -12.06 13.09 -9.95
C THR A 124 -11.33 11.91 -9.35
N ILE A 125 -11.49 10.73 -9.92
CA ILE A 125 -10.83 9.50 -9.48
C ILE A 125 -10.05 8.91 -10.65
N THR A 126 -8.77 8.60 -10.42
CA THR A 126 -7.88 8.01 -11.42
C THR A 126 -7.60 6.56 -11.05
N GLY A 127 -7.94 5.61 -11.91
CA GLY A 127 -7.87 4.18 -11.63
C GLY A 127 -9.22 3.65 -11.18
N GLY A 128 -9.87 2.87 -12.05
CA GLY A 128 -11.17 2.24 -11.84
C GLY A 128 -11.09 0.77 -11.52
N GLY A 129 -9.99 0.31 -10.90
CA GLY A 129 -9.94 -1.03 -10.30
C GLY A 129 -10.83 -1.15 -9.07
N PRO A 130 -10.70 -2.26 -8.31
CA PRO A 130 -11.51 -2.52 -7.12
C PRO A 130 -11.59 -1.32 -6.16
N VAL A 131 -10.45 -0.71 -5.82
CA VAL A 131 -10.37 0.42 -4.88
C VAL A 131 -11.11 1.66 -5.40
N GLY A 132 -10.87 2.05 -6.66
CA GLY A 132 -11.45 3.28 -7.21
C GLY A 132 -12.97 3.19 -7.40
N LEU A 133 -13.46 2.05 -7.89
CA LEU A 133 -14.90 1.82 -8.03
C LEU A 133 -15.59 1.70 -6.66
N ALA A 134 -15.01 0.96 -5.72
CA ALA A 134 -15.58 0.84 -4.37
C ALA A 134 -15.65 2.20 -3.66
N PHE A 135 -14.59 3.01 -3.76
CA PHE A 135 -14.58 4.37 -3.20
C PHE A 135 -15.65 5.26 -3.83
N ALA A 136 -15.83 5.21 -5.16
CA ALA A 136 -16.84 6.02 -5.84
C ALA A 136 -18.27 5.68 -5.39
N LEU A 137 -18.56 4.38 -5.28
CA LEU A 137 -19.86 3.88 -4.81
C LEU A 137 -20.11 4.26 -3.35
N ALA A 138 -19.13 4.03 -2.47
CA ALA A 138 -19.23 4.40 -1.07
C ALA A 138 -19.43 5.92 -0.89
N LEU A 139 -18.73 6.74 -1.66
CA LEU A 139 -18.86 8.20 -1.59
C LEU A 139 -20.23 8.70 -2.05
N ASP A 140 -20.78 8.13 -3.14
CA ASP A 140 -22.14 8.44 -3.61
C ASP A 140 -23.20 8.09 -2.56
N GLU A 141 -23.05 6.93 -1.92
CA GLU A 141 -23.95 6.44 -0.87
C GLU A 141 -23.87 7.27 0.41
N MET A 142 -22.67 7.66 0.84
CA MET A 142 -22.48 8.50 2.03
C MET A 142 -22.97 9.93 1.83
N LEU A 143 -23.04 10.42 0.58
CA LEU A 143 -23.44 11.79 0.25
C LEU A 143 -24.49 11.83 -0.89
N PRO A 144 -25.69 11.27 -0.70
CA PRO A 144 -26.68 11.12 -1.77
C PRO A 144 -27.08 12.47 -2.37
N GLY A 145 -27.01 12.58 -3.70
CA GLY A 145 -27.37 13.80 -4.44
C GLY A 145 -26.42 14.98 -4.22
N ARG A 146 -25.30 14.78 -3.52
CA ARG A 146 -24.33 15.84 -3.18
C ARG A 146 -22.96 15.62 -3.81
N THR A 147 -22.81 14.64 -4.68
CA THR A 147 -21.53 14.31 -5.34
C THR A 147 -21.67 14.41 -6.86
N ALA A 148 -20.57 14.73 -7.52
CA ALA A 148 -20.40 14.58 -8.95
C ALA A 148 -19.03 13.94 -9.18
N ILE A 149 -19.03 12.65 -9.46
CA ILE A 149 -17.83 11.82 -9.52
C ILE A 149 -17.48 11.57 -10.98
N THR A 150 -16.21 11.74 -11.36
CA THR A 150 -15.71 11.33 -12.67
C THR A 150 -14.57 10.34 -12.49
N LEU A 151 -14.78 9.11 -12.95
CA LEU A 151 -13.83 8.00 -12.80
C LEU A 151 -13.14 7.69 -14.12
N TYR A 152 -11.81 7.60 -14.11
CA TYR A 152 -11.00 7.33 -15.28
C TYR A 152 -10.31 5.96 -15.16
N ASP A 153 -10.42 5.11 -16.18
CA ASP A 153 -9.55 3.95 -16.32
C ASP A 153 -9.21 3.69 -17.80
N GLY A 154 -7.92 3.52 -18.08
CA GLY A 154 -7.43 3.21 -19.43
C GLY A 154 -7.62 1.75 -19.84
N ARG A 155 -8.02 0.88 -18.90
CA ARG A 155 -8.34 -0.53 -19.13
C ARG A 155 -9.79 -0.75 -19.54
N TRP A 156 -10.60 0.30 -19.61
CA TRP A 156 -11.95 0.22 -20.13
C TRP A 156 -12.00 0.55 -21.63
N THR A 157 -13.05 0.09 -22.28
CA THR A 157 -13.41 0.41 -23.66
C THR A 157 -14.92 0.56 -23.76
N ARG A 158 -15.42 1.08 -24.88
CA ARG A 158 -16.85 1.14 -25.17
C ARG A 158 -17.28 -0.03 -26.03
N LYS A 159 -18.41 -0.65 -25.68
CA LYS A 159 -19.11 -1.63 -26.50
C LYS A 159 -20.55 -1.15 -26.67
N GLY A 160 -20.80 -0.37 -27.72
CA GLY A 160 -22.08 0.33 -27.87
C GLY A 160 -22.23 1.44 -26.80
N PRO A 161 -23.37 1.48 -26.05
CA PRO A 161 -23.56 2.46 -24.98
C PRO A 161 -22.82 2.09 -23.70
N GLU A 162 -22.44 0.82 -23.52
CA GLU A 162 -21.85 0.29 -22.30
C GLU A 162 -20.35 0.52 -22.24
N ILE A 163 -19.84 0.73 -21.01
CA ILE A 163 -18.42 0.72 -20.70
C ILE A 163 -18.07 -0.66 -20.15
N VAL A 164 -17.09 -1.31 -20.79
CA VAL A 164 -16.66 -2.66 -20.45
C VAL A 164 -15.15 -2.71 -20.26
N TRP A 165 -14.68 -3.70 -19.52
CA TRP A 165 -13.25 -3.98 -19.41
C TRP A 165 -12.68 -4.47 -20.74
N LYS A 166 -11.47 -4.01 -21.05
CA LYS A 166 -10.65 -4.60 -22.10
C LYS A 166 -10.32 -6.05 -21.76
N ASP A 167 -10.23 -6.90 -22.78
CA ASP A 167 -9.88 -8.30 -22.63
C ASP A 167 -8.36 -8.55 -22.69
N GLU A 168 -7.96 -9.82 -22.64
CA GLU A 168 -6.55 -10.24 -22.69
C GLU A 168 -5.89 -9.90 -24.04
N THR A 169 -6.62 -9.97 -25.16
CA THR A 169 -6.10 -9.59 -26.48
C THR A 169 -5.79 -8.09 -26.56
N GLN A 170 -6.47 -7.30 -25.74
CA GLN A 170 -6.26 -5.86 -25.58
C GLN A 170 -5.27 -5.53 -24.45
N GLY A 171 -4.55 -6.52 -23.92
CA GLY A 171 -3.45 -6.35 -22.98
C GLY A 171 -3.84 -6.35 -21.49
N ASN A 172 -5.07 -6.76 -21.14
CA ASN A 172 -5.57 -6.71 -19.76
C ASN A 172 -5.49 -8.06 -19.02
N PHE A 173 -4.28 -8.47 -18.68
CA PHE A 173 -4.01 -9.82 -18.12
C PHE A 173 -4.21 -9.96 -16.60
N ARG A 174 -4.30 -8.86 -15.85
CA ARG A 174 -4.26 -8.89 -14.37
C ARG A 174 -5.57 -9.35 -13.72
N ARG A 175 -6.68 -9.31 -14.45
CA ARG A 175 -8.02 -9.58 -13.92
C ARG A 175 -8.23 -11.03 -13.48
N GLN A 176 -7.38 -11.95 -13.95
CA GLN A 176 -7.41 -13.37 -13.61
C GLN A 176 -6.85 -13.68 -12.21
N GLN A 177 -6.22 -12.70 -11.56
CA GLN A 177 -5.70 -12.88 -10.21
C GLN A 177 -6.83 -13.02 -9.19
N VAL A 178 -6.51 -13.71 -8.11
CA VAL A 178 -7.35 -13.83 -6.92
C VAL A 178 -6.84 -12.82 -5.89
N VAL A 179 -7.75 -12.19 -5.18
CA VAL A 179 -7.43 -11.34 -4.03
C VAL A 179 -8.18 -11.85 -2.81
N THR A 180 -7.58 -11.63 -1.65
CA THR A 180 -8.20 -11.92 -0.36
C THR A 180 -8.81 -10.64 0.20
N VAL A 181 -10.13 -10.57 0.25
CA VAL A 181 -10.85 -9.48 0.93
C VAL A 181 -10.84 -9.77 2.43
N GLN A 182 -10.14 -8.91 3.18
CA GLN A 182 -10.07 -8.99 4.64
C GLN A 182 -11.44 -8.77 5.28
N SER A 183 -11.71 -9.40 6.41
CA SER A 183 -13.04 -9.33 7.05
C SER A 183 -13.43 -7.91 7.44
N ARG A 184 -12.47 -7.07 7.87
CA ARG A 184 -12.72 -5.64 8.11
C ARG A 184 -13.18 -4.90 6.86
N GLN A 185 -12.56 -5.18 5.71
CA GLN A 185 -12.95 -4.55 4.45
C GLN A 185 -14.33 -5.04 4.02
N TYR A 186 -14.59 -6.35 4.12
CA TYR A 186 -15.90 -6.93 3.89
C TYR A 186 -16.99 -6.24 4.74
N LEU A 187 -16.75 -6.07 6.04
CA LEU A 187 -17.70 -5.43 6.97
C LEU A 187 -17.90 -3.93 6.71
N ALA A 188 -16.96 -3.28 6.03
CA ALA A 188 -17.03 -1.86 5.67
C ALA A 188 -17.78 -1.60 4.35
N LEU A 189 -18.08 -2.64 3.57
CA LEU A 189 -18.85 -2.51 2.33
C LEU A 189 -20.33 -2.30 2.61
N SER A 190 -21.01 -1.52 1.76
CA SER A 190 -22.45 -1.38 1.86
C SER A 190 -23.20 -2.64 1.46
N GLU A 191 -24.46 -2.76 1.87
CA GLU A 191 -25.29 -3.94 1.58
C GLU A 191 -25.41 -4.21 0.08
N GLU A 192 -25.53 -3.17 -0.75
CA GLU A 192 -25.62 -3.33 -2.21
C GLU A 192 -24.32 -3.90 -2.79
N VAL A 193 -23.16 -3.40 -2.33
CA VAL A 193 -21.86 -3.90 -2.79
C VAL A 193 -21.62 -5.32 -2.26
N LEU A 194 -22.00 -5.60 -1.01
CA LEU A 194 -21.95 -6.94 -0.44
C LEU A 194 -22.76 -7.94 -1.25
N SER A 195 -24.02 -7.61 -1.55
CA SER A 195 -24.91 -8.44 -2.37
C SER A 195 -24.30 -8.70 -3.76
N ALA A 196 -23.83 -7.64 -4.42
CA ALA A 196 -23.26 -7.76 -5.76
C ALA A 196 -21.99 -8.62 -5.82
N LEU A 197 -21.19 -8.64 -4.74
CA LEU A 197 -19.93 -9.37 -4.69
C LEU A 197 -20.05 -10.78 -4.11
N PHE A 198 -20.93 -11.01 -3.14
CA PHE A 198 -20.90 -12.19 -2.26
C PHE A 198 -22.22 -12.99 -2.16
N ASP A 199 -23.30 -12.61 -2.86
CA ASP A 199 -24.52 -13.44 -2.89
C ASP A 199 -24.32 -14.73 -3.69
N ASP A 200 -23.47 -14.69 -4.71
CA ASP A 200 -23.04 -15.88 -5.44
C ASP A 200 -21.96 -16.62 -4.64
N ALA A 201 -22.37 -17.65 -3.90
CA ALA A 201 -21.45 -18.55 -3.20
C ALA A 201 -20.44 -19.23 -4.15
N GLY A 202 -20.69 -19.23 -5.46
CA GLY A 202 -19.78 -19.63 -6.53
C GLY A 202 -18.56 -18.72 -6.71
N ALA A 203 -18.70 -17.44 -6.39
CA ALA A 203 -17.75 -16.39 -6.76
C ALA A 203 -16.58 -16.18 -5.79
N TYR A 204 -16.66 -16.77 -4.59
CA TYR A 204 -15.63 -16.66 -3.57
C TYR A 204 -15.45 -17.98 -2.80
N SER A 205 -14.39 -18.02 -1.99
CA SER A 205 -14.19 -19.01 -0.94
C SER A 205 -13.79 -18.33 0.35
N GLU A 206 -14.14 -18.93 1.48
CA GLU A 206 -13.77 -18.46 2.80
C GLU A 206 -12.44 -19.08 3.23
N MET A 207 -11.53 -18.25 3.73
CA MET A 207 -10.23 -18.73 4.17
C MET A 207 -10.31 -19.46 5.51
N TRP A 208 -9.47 -20.48 5.65
CA TRP A 208 -9.27 -21.22 6.89
C TRP A 208 -7.76 -21.29 7.20
N PRO A 209 -7.32 -21.21 8.47
CA PRO A 209 -8.12 -21.13 9.70
C PRO A 209 -8.67 -19.73 10.00
N VAL A 210 -9.67 -19.68 10.89
CA VAL A 210 -10.15 -18.44 11.51
C VAL A 210 -9.06 -17.91 12.44
N GLY A 211 -8.76 -16.62 12.35
CA GLY A 211 -7.70 -15.97 13.12
C GLY A 211 -8.08 -14.57 13.59
N PRO A 212 -7.11 -13.77 14.09
CA PRO A 212 -7.35 -12.40 14.55
C PRO A 212 -7.99 -11.48 13.50
N ASP A 213 -7.74 -11.75 12.21
CA ASP A 213 -8.33 -11.00 11.10
C ASP A 213 -9.75 -11.44 10.75
N SER A 214 -10.25 -12.52 11.36
CA SER A 214 -11.62 -13.01 11.20
C SER A 214 -12.59 -12.31 12.14
N VAL A 215 -12.86 -11.03 11.86
CA VAL A 215 -13.75 -10.19 12.68
C VAL A 215 -15.15 -10.81 12.81
N ASP A 216 -15.65 -10.89 14.05
CA ASP A 216 -16.94 -11.50 14.41
C ASP A 216 -17.10 -12.94 13.90
N GLY A 217 -16.00 -13.70 13.85
CA GLY A 217 -15.97 -15.07 13.36
C GLY A 217 -16.12 -15.20 11.84
N ARG A 218 -16.16 -14.09 11.11
CA ARG A 218 -16.23 -14.08 9.64
C ARG A 218 -14.82 -14.17 9.08
N PRO A 219 -14.44 -15.24 8.38
CA PRO A 219 -13.11 -15.34 7.77
C PRO A 219 -12.93 -14.38 6.59
N PRO A 220 -11.67 -14.09 6.19
CA PRO A 220 -11.39 -13.41 4.93
C PRO A 220 -11.88 -14.24 3.72
N ARG A 221 -12.06 -13.59 2.56
CA ARG A 221 -12.67 -14.20 1.37
C ARG A 221 -11.76 -14.08 0.15
N ASN A 222 -11.39 -15.21 -0.46
CA ASN A 222 -10.72 -15.24 -1.75
C ASN A 222 -11.74 -15.03 -2.86
N ILE A 223 -11.47 -14.10 -3.77
CA ILE A 223 -12.39 -13.69 -4.83
C ILE A 223 -11.59 -13.25 -6.06
N ARG A 224 -12.09 -13.53 -7.27
CA ARG A 224 -11.43 -13.12 -8.52
C ARG A 224 -11.54 -11.61 -8.71
N ILE A 225 -10.44 -10.97 -9.11
CA ILE A 225 -10.44 -9.53 -9.44
C ILE A 225 -11.46 -9.22 -10.53
N ALA A 226 -11.54 -10.06 -11.57
CA ALA A 226 -12.50 -9.87 -12.66
C ALA A 226 -13.94 -9.73 -12.15
N HIS A 227 -14.38 -10.62 -11.25
CA HIS A 227 -15.73 -10.57 -10.67
C HIS A 227 -15.95 -9.27 -9.90
N ILE A 228 -15.01 -8.85 -9.05
CA ILE A 228 -15.12 -7.56 -8.34
C ILE A 228 -15.25 -6.41 -9.34
N GLU A 229 -14.32 -6.35 -10.28
CA GLU A 229 -14.24 -5.29 -11.28
C GLU A 229 -15.49 -5.22 -12.18
N ASP A 230 -16.07 -6.36 -12.58
CA ASP A 230 -17.29 -6.39 -13.39
C ASP A 230 -18.51 -5.95 -12.59
N ARG A 231 -18.67 -6.46 -11.36
CA ARG A 231 -19.82 -6.16 -10.51
C ARG A 231 -19.83 -4.70 -10.05
N LEU A 232 -18.68 -4.18 -9.63
CA LEU A 232 -18.57 -2.77 -9.22
C LEU A 232 -18.73 -1.81 -10.41
N LEU A 233 -18.23 -2.17 -11.59
CA LEU A 233 -18.42 -1.35 -12.80
C LEU A 233 -19.91 -1.28 -13.18
N ALA A 234 -20.62 -2.41 -13.14
CA ALA A 234 -22.06 -2.48 -13.41
C ALA A 234 -22.90 -1.72 -12.37
N LEU A 235 -22.47 -1.69 -11.10
CA LEU A 235 -23.08 -0.83 -10.08
C LEU A 235 -22.84 0.65 -10.39
N ALA A 236 -21.59 1.03 -10.68
CA ALA A 236 -21.22 2.41 -10.92
C ALA A 236 -21.88 3.00 -12.19
N ASP A 237 -22.03 2.21 -13.25
CA ASP A 237 -22.69 2.64 -14.50
C ASP A 237 -24.17 3.01 -14.30
N ARG A 238 -24.81 2.43 -13.28
CA ARG A 238 -26.20 2.73 -12.90
C ARG A 238 -26.35 3.98 -12.03
N ARG A 239 -25.24 4.58 -11.56
CA ARG A 239 -25.27 5.76 -10.67
C ARG A 239 -25.23 7.05 -11.47
N PRO A 240 -26.28 7.90 -11.42
CA PRO A 240 -26.28 9.18 -12.14
C PRO A 240 -25.17 10.15 -11.73
N ALA A 241 -24.70 10.05 -10.48
CA ALA A 241 -23.62 10.87 -9.95
C ALA A 241 -22.23 10.44 -10.45
N ILE A 242 -22.09 9.23 -11.00
CA ILE A 242 -20.80 8.65 -11.42
C ILE A 242 -20.69 8.67 -12.93
N ARG A 243 -19.77 9.50 -13.44
CA ARG A 243 -19.38 9.51 -14.85
C ARG A 243 -18.16 8.63 -15.07
N LEU A 244 -18.33 7.55 -15.81
CA LEU A 244 -17.26 6.65 -16.21
C LEU A 244 -16.58 7.13 -17.50
N VAL A 245 -15.24 7.17 -17.52
CA VAL A 245 -14.45 7.64 -18.65
C VAL A 245 -13.44 6.55 -19.05
N PRO A 246 -13.64 5.86 -20.20
CA PRO A 246 -12.79 4.77 -20.65
C PRO A 246 -11.51 5.28 -21.33
N ARG A 247 -10.75 6.09 -20.61
CA ARG A 247 -9.45 6.60 -21.01
C ARG A 247 -8.56 6.74 -19.78
N ARG A 248 -7.26 6.66 -20.00
CA ARG A 248 -6.28 6.98 -18.96
C ARG A 248 -6.42 8.45 -18.57
N PHE A 249 -6.28 8.74 -17.28
CA PHE A 249 -6.18 10.10 -16.80
C PHE A 249 -4.78 10.64 -17.08
N GLU A 250 -4.69 11.75 -17.82
CA GLU A 250 -3.43 12.42 -18.11
C GLU A 250 -3.47 13.81 -17.46
N VAL A 251 -2.72 13.98 -16.37
CA VAL A 251 -2.78 15.18 -15.51
C VAL A 251 -2.55 16.46 -16.32
N ALA A 252 -1.59 16.43 -17.26
CA ALA A 252 -1.25 17.57 -18.11
C ALA A 252 -2.43 18.06 -18.97
N GLU A 253 -3.32 17.16 -19.40
CA GLU A 253 -4.48 17.50 -20.24
C GLU A 253 -5.69 17.98 -19.42
N GLN A 254 -5.70 17.71 -18.11
CA GLN A 254 -6.87 17.95 -17.25
C GLN A 254 -6.69 19.14 -16.29
N GLN A 255 -5.66 19.98 -16.49
CA GLN A 255 -5.36 21.11 -15.60
C GLN A 255 -6.54 22.07 -15.42
N ASN A 256 -7.23 22.42 -16.52
CA ASN A 256 -8.42 23.28 -16.47
C ASN A 256 -9.56 22.60 -15.74
N ARG A 257 -9.74 21.29 -15.91
CA ARG A 257 -10.77 20.55 -15.21
C ARG A 257 -10.49 20.54 -13.72
N LEU A 258 -9.26 20.21 -13.32
CA LEU A 258 -8.84 20.15 -11.92
C LEU A 258 -9.04 21.47 -11.19
N THR A 259 -8.98 22.64 -11.86
CA THR A 259 -9.35 23.91 -11.20
C THR A 259 -10.77 23.94 -10.66
N GLN A 260 -11.66 23.14 -11.21
CA GLN A 260 -13.05 23.05 -10.78
C GLN A 260 -13.26 21.88 -9.82
N GLU A 261 -12.34 20.94 -9.71
CA GLU A 261 -12.51 19.74 -8.87
C GLU A 261 -12.09 20.04 -7.42
N HIS A 262 -12.88 19.57 -6.44
CA HIS A 262 -12.54 19.70 -5.03
C HIS A 262 -11.52 18.63 -4.62
N VAL A 263 -11.68 17.43 -5.18
CA VAL A 263 -10.92 16.25 -4.79
C VAL A 263 -10.35 15.54 -6.01
N LEU A 264 -9.07 15.18 -5.94
CA LEU A 264 -8.43 14.22 -6.83
C LEU A 264 -8.04 12.97 -6.05
N VAL A 265 -8.68 11.85 -6.34
CA VAL A 265 -8.36 10.54 -5.77
C VAL A 265 -7.49 9.76 -6.74
N VAL A 266 -6.35 9.28 -6.27
CA VAL A 266 -5.39 8.51 -7.06
C VAL A 266 -5.42 7.06 -6.61
N ALA A 267 -6.00 6.19 -7.45
CA ALA A 267 -6.20 4.76 -7.23
C ALA A 267 -5.66 3.90 -8.40
N GLU A 268 -4.67 4.39 -9.15
CA GLU A 268 -4.06 3.70 -10.32
C GLU A 268 -3.11 2.55 -9.93
N GLY A 269 -2.89 2.36 -8.62
CA GLY A 269 -2.01 1.35 -8.04
C GLY A 269 -0.53 1.75 -7.95
N GLY A 270 0.34 0.75 -7.76
CA GLY A 270 1.76 0.96 -7.40
C GLY A 270 2.62 1.69 -8.43
N ARG A 271 2.20 1.76 -9.71
CA ARG A 271 2.89 2.48 -10.80
C ARG A 271 2.06 3.66 -11.31
N SER A 272 1.46 4.42 -10.38
CA SER A 272 0.62 5.57 -10.69
C SER A 272 1.43 6.75 -11.25
N ARG A 273 1.14 7.12 -12.50
CA ARG A 273 1.69 8.33 -13.15
C ARG A 273 1.14 9.60 -12.53
N THR A 274 -0.12 9.58 -12.11
CA THR A 274 -0.76 10.72 -11.44
C THR A 274 -0.06 11.03 -10.12
N ARG A 275 0.29 10.00 -9.34
CA ARG A 275 1.09 10.15 -8.13
C ARG A 275 2.50 10.67 -8.43
N GLU A 276 3.17 10.10 -9.42
CA GLU A 276 4.53 10.54 -9.82
C GLU A 276 4.56 12.01 -10.26
N TYR A 277 3.53 12.47 -10.96
CA TYR A 277 3.38 13.87 -11.34
C TYR A 277 3.32 14.80 -10.13
N TYR A 278 2.68 14.38 -9.04
CA TYR A 278 2.54 15.14 -7.78
C TYR A 278 3.53 14.68 -6.69
N ALA A 279 4.70 14.14 -7.08
CA ALA A 279 5.69 13.68 -6.11
C ALA A 279 6.23 14.80 -5.21
N ASP A 280 6.24 16.06 -5.68
CA ASP A 280 6.57 17.24 -4.88
C ASP A 280 5.56 17.51 -3.76
N ARG A 281 4.31 17.04 -3.91
CA ARG A 281 3.21 17.24 -2.96
C ARG A 281 3.08 16.09 -1.98
N PHE A 282 3.00 14.86 -2.50
CA PHE A 282 2.87 13.64 -1.70
C PHE A 282 4.20 13.17 -1.10
N GLY A 283 5.32 13.72 -1.58
CA GLY A 283 6.66 13.29 -1.22
C GLY A 283 7.17 12.14 -2.11
N ALA A 284 8.50 12.07 -2.20
CA ALA A 284 9.19 10.97 -2.88
C ALA A 284 9.00 9.65 -2.12
N ALA A 285 9.18 8.55 -2.83
CA ALA A 285 9.28 7.23 -2.19
C ALA A 285 10.59 7.18 -1.40
N ASP A 286 10.50 6.73 -0.15
CA ASP A 286 11.66 6.50 0.72
C ASP A 286 11.85 4.99 0.92
N ALA A 287 13.00 4.49 0.47
CA ALA A 287 13.39 3.09 0.60
C ALA A 287 14.38 2.86 1.76
N SER A 288 14.78 3.91 2.49
CA SER A 288 15.87 3.84 3.47
C SER A 288 15.63 2.80 4.56
N ILE A 289 14.41 2.72 5.08
CA ILE A 289 14.02 1.73 6.10
C ILE A 289 13.93 0.28 5.56
N TYR A 290 13.95 0.13 4.23
CA TYR A 290 13.95 -1.14 3.52
C TYR A 290 15.28 -1.39 2.82
N SER A 291 16.35 -0.73 3.26
CA SER A 291 17.69 -0.86 2.70
C SER A 291 18.64 -1.52 3.69
N LEU A 292 19.56 -2.33 3.18
CA LEU A 292 20.70 -2.88 3.93
C LEU A 292 21.99 -2.38 3.28
N ASP A 293 22.91 -1.83 4.07
CA ASP A 293 24.18 -1.26 3.58
C ASP A 293 24.01 -0.21 2.47
N GLY A 294 22.90 0.54 2.51
CA GLY A 294 22.56 1.55 1.49
C GLY A 294 21.94 1.00 0.21
N GLU A 295 21.77 -0.33 0.09
CA GLU A 295 21.07 -0.97 -1.03
C GLU A 295 19.62 -1.30 -0.66
N HIS A 296 18.67 -0.80 -1.46
CA HIS A 296 17.26 -1.14 -1.31
C HIS A 296 17.03 -2.64 -1.52
N LEU A 297 16.42 -3.29 -0.54
CA LEU A 297 16.04 -4.69 -0.60
C LEU A 297 14.81 -4.85 -1.50
N GLN A 298 15.02 -5.42 -2.68
CA GLN A 298 13.97 -5.73 -3.64
C GLN A 298 13.81 -7.23 -3.78
N ASP A 299 12.58 -7.72 -3.60
CA ASP A 299 12.24 -9.11 -3.88
C ASP A 299 11.77 -9.25 -5.32
N ILE A 300 12.20 -10.33 -5.99
CA ILE A 300 11.70 -10.71 -7.31
C ILE A 300 10.85 -11.96 -7.13
N VAL A 301 9.62 -11.88 -7.64
CA VAL A 301 8.64 -12.95 -7.52
C VAL A 301 8.31 -13.47 -8.91
N LEU A 302 8.34 -14.79 -9.05
CA LEU A 302 7.83 -15.49 -10.22
C LEU A 302 6.39 -15.91 -9.95
N GLY A 303 5.45 -15.42 -10.75
CA GLY A 303 4.04 -15.81 -10.71
C GLY A 303 3.77 -16.93 -11.72
N LEU A 304 3.35 -18.09 -11.23
CA LEU A 304 3.04 -19.28 -12.04
C LEU A 304 1.52 -19.46 -12.09
N ARG A 305 0.88 -19.25 -13.24
CA ARG A 305 -0.57 -19.47 -13.39
C ARG A 305 -0.85 -20.96 -13.44
N VAL A 306 -1.49 -21.48 -12.39
CA VAL A 306 -1.65 -22.92 -12.16
C VAL A 306 -3.09 -23.32 -11.93
N LYS A 307 -3.36 -24.61 -12.17
CA LYS A 307 -4.53 -25.33 -11.67
C LYS A 307 -4.09 -26.40 -10.66
N SER A 308 -4.31 -26.13 -9.38
CA SER A 308 -4.05 -27.08 -8.29
C SER A 308 -5.30 -27.89 -7.96
N LYS A 309 -5.11 -29.12 -7.49
CA LYS A 309 -6.15 -29.95 -6.89
C LYS A 309 -6.21 -29.80 -5.36
N LEU A 310 -5.31 -29.01 -4.77
CA LEU A 310 -5.32 -28.76 -3.34
C LEU A 310 -6.56 -27.94 -2.95
N PRO A 311 -7.20 -28.28 -1.83
CA PRO A 311 -8.24 -27.43 -1.28
C PRO A 311 -7.62 -26.15 -0.68
N ASP A 312 -8.37 -25.06 -0.68
CA ASP A 312 -7.89 -23.75 -0.18
C ASP A 312 -7.32 -23.80 1.26
N PRO A 313 -7.87 -24.57 2.23
CA PRO A 313 -7.24 -24.72 3.56
C PRO A 313 -5.82 -25.31 3.53
N MET A 314 -5.54 -26.25 2.61
CA MET A 314 -4.22 -26.86 2.50
C MET A 314 -3.20 -25.89 1.89
N SER A 315 -3.63 -25.01 0.98
CA SER A 315 -2.74 -23.99 0.42
C SER A 315 -2.24 -23.03 1.50
N VAL A 316 -3.09 -22.67 2.46
CA VAL A 316 -2.72 -21.84 3.62
C VAL A 316 -1.69 -22.55 4.50
N LEU A 317 -1.93 -23.81 4.89
CA LEU A 317 -0.98 -24.57 5.71
C LEU A 317 0.39 -24.73 5.04
N LEU A 318 0.41 -25.00 3.74
CA LEU A 318 1.66 -25.08 2.98
C LEU A 318 2.33 -23.71 2.85
N THR A 319 1.56 -22.63 2.74
CA THR A 319 2.11 -21.26 2.69
C THR A 319 2.69 -20.82 4.03
N VAL A 320 2.16 -21.25 5.17
CA VAL A 320 2.68 -20.85 6.48
C VAL A 320 3.88 -21.72 6.91
N SER A 321 3.92 -22.98 6.48
CA SER A 321 5.03 -23.90 6.83
C SER A 321 6.33 -23.63 6.06
N GLN A 322 6.32 -22.76 5.05
CA GLN A 322 7.50 -22.31 4.32
C GLN A 322 7.29 -20.88 3.79
N ASN A 323 8.35 -20.08 3.64
CA ASN A 323 8.24 -18.67 3.21
C ASN A 323 8.75 -18.42 1.79
N ARG A 324 8.71 -19.40 0.89
CA ARG A 324 9.23 -19.32 -0.49
C ARG A 324 8.14 -19.32 -1.55
N PHE A 325 7.05 -20.04 -1.31
CA PHE A 325 5.94 -20.22 -2.22
C PHE A 325 4.62 -19.75 -1.60
N LEU A 326 3.76 -19.17 -2.40
CA LEU A 326 2.42 -18.72 -2.01
C LEU A 326 1.45 -19.09 -3.10
N LEU A 327 0.56 -20.03 -2.82
CA LEU A 327 -0.56 -20.32 -3.73
C LEU A 327 -1.73 -19.42 -3.38
N ASN A 328 -1.96 -18.43 -4.24
CA ASN A 328 -3.16 -17.60 -4.20
C ASN A 328 -4.14 -18.10 -5.26
N SER A 329 -5.17 -18.82 -4.81
CA SER A 329 -6.13 -19.51 -5.67
C SER A 329 -7.56 -19.34 -5.18
N LEU A 330 -8.48 -19.54 -6.12
CA LEU A 330 -9.89 -19.74 -5.84
C LEU A 330 -10.23 -21.10 -6.45
N ARG A 331 -10.55 -22.08 -5.60
CA ARG A 331 -10.89 -23.46 -6.04
C ARG A 331 -9.78 -24.08 -6.89
N GLY A 332 -8.53 -23.93 -6.43
CA GLY A 332 -7.35 -24.49 -7.06
C GLY A 332 -6.81 -23.73 -8.27
N GLU A 333 -7.58 -22.85 -8.90
CA GLU A 333 -7.10 -22.04 -10.02
C GLU A 333 -6.56 -20.69 -9.52
N GLY A 334 -5.37 -20.30 -9.94
CA GLY A 334 -4.78 -19.02 -9.56
C GLY A 334 -3.29 -18.93 -9.87
N PHE A 335 -2.54 -18.30 -8.97
CA PHE A 335 -1.10 -18.12 -9.11
C PHE A 335 -0.35 -18.77 -7.94
N LEU A 336 0.56 -19.69 -8.26
CA LEU A 336 1.63 -20.10 -7.35
C LEU A 336 2.78 -19.09 -7.52
N ASN A 337 2.89 -18.17 -6.56
CA ASN A 337 3.96 -17.20 -6.52
C ASN A 337 5.20 -17.83 -5.86
N MET A 338 6.37 -17.55 -6.38
CA MET A 338 7.66 -18.05 -5.89
C MET A 338 8.61 -16.88 -5.67
N ARG A 339 9.05 -16.66 -4.43
CA ARG A 339 10.10 -15.70 -4.10
C ARG A 339 11.44 -16.24 -4.56
N LEU A 340 12.13 -15.46 -5.40
CA LEU A 340 13.41 -15.83 -5.99
C LEU A 340 14.57 -15.34 -5.13
N THR A 341 15.64 -16.13 -5.08
CA THR A 341 16.95 -15.64 -4.65
C THR A 341 17.54 -14.68 -5.67
N ARG A 342 18.57 -13.90 -5.30
CA ARG A 342 19.30 -13.05 -6.25
C ARG A 342 19.87 -13.84 -7.43
N GLU A 343 20.30 -15.09 -7.20
CA GLU A 343 20.83 -15.95 -8.25
C GLU A 343 19.72 -16.46 -9.19
N GLU A 344 18.60 -16.91 -8.65
CA GLU A 344 17.43 -17.33 -9.44
C GLU A 344 16.86 -16.19 -10.27
N ALA A 345 16.79 -14.98 -9.70
CA ALA A 345 16.31 -13.81 -10.41
C ALA A 345 17.16 -13.48 -11.65
N ARG A 346 18.49 -13.66 -11.60
CA ARG A 346 19.36 -13.51 -12.78
C ARG A 346 19.08 -14.53 -13.87
N ASN A 347 18.45 -15.66 -13.53
CA ASN A 347 18.07 -16.71 -14.47
C ASN A 347 16.65 -16.52 -15.05
N VAL A 348 15.93 -15.46 -14.67
CA VAL A 348 14.64 -15.10 -15.30
C VAL A 348 14.92 -14.45 -16.66
N ILE A 349 15.18 -15.28 -17.67
CA ILE A 349 15.68 -14.84 -18.98
C ILE A 349 14.65 -15.15 -20.07
N GLY A 350 14.37 -14.14 -20.90
CA GLY A 350 13.68 -14.30 -22.18
C GLY A 350 14.67 -14.45 -23.33
N ILE A 351 14.31 -15.18 -24.37
CA ILE A 351 15.09 -15.29 -25.62
C ILE A 351 14.21 -15.02 -26.84
N ASP A 352 14.68 -14.18 -27.77
CA ASP A 352 14.09 -14.07 -29.11
C ASP A 352 14.50 -15.33 -29.91
N PRO A 353 13.55 -16.19 -30.33
CA PRO A 353 13.89 -17.44 -31.02
C PRO A 353 14.47 -17.21 -32.44
N VAL A 354 14.17 -16.06 -33.07
CA VAL A 354 14.62 -15.73 -34.42
C VAL A 354 15.99 -15.07 -34.38
N ARG A 355 16.15 -14.07 -33.52
CA ARG A 355 17.39 -13.30 -33.39
C ARG A 355 18.42 -13.96 -32.48
N GLN A 356 18.00 -14.91 -31.66
CA GLN A 356 18.82 -15.60 -30.66
C GLN A 356 19.50 -14.65 -29.67
N VAL A 357 18.83 -13.53 -29.36
CA VAL A 357 19.29 -12.55 -28.37
C VAL A 357 18.45 -12.62 -27.10
N PHE A 358 19.08 -12.32 -25.96
CA PHE A 358 18.38 -12.22 -24.69
C PHE A 358 17.48 -10.99 -24.65
N GLU A 359 16.29 -11.18 -24.10
CA GLU A 359 15.26 -10.15 -23.99
C GLU A 359 14.78 -10.06 -22.55
N GLU A 360 14.66 -8.83 -22.06
CA GLU A 360 14.21 -8.56 -20.69
C GLU A 360 12.67 -8.54 -20.56
N CYS A 361 11.94 -9.09 -21.53
CA CYS A 361 10.47 -9.03 -21.55
C CYS A 361 9.83 -9.64 -20.32
N ILE A 362 10.36 -10.71 -19.71
CA ILE A 362 9.78 -11.24 -18.47
C ILE A 362 10.35 -10.58 -17.20
N ALA A 363 11.61 -10.14 -17.23
CA ALA A 363 12.34 -9.63 -16.06
C ALA A 363 12.11 -8.13 -15.77
N THR A 364 12.03 -7.32 -16.81
CA THR A 364 11.93 -5.85 -16.72
C THR A 364 10.54 -5.36 -17.09
N ARG A 365 9.90 -6.04 -18.06
CA ARG A 365 8.47 -5.86 -18.32
C ARG A 365 7.76 -7.01 -17.61
N PRO A 366 6.65 -6.83 -16.89
CA PRO A 366 5.92 -7.95 -16.30
C PRO A 366 5.09 -8.64 -17.40
N CYS A 367 5.73 -9.08 -18.50
CA CYS A 367 5.07 -9.80 -19.57
C CYS A 367 4.51 -11.12 -18.99
N LEU A 368 3.33 -11.54 -19.46
CA LEU A 368 2.80 -12.88 -19.19
C LEU A 368 3.25 -13.80 -20.33
N MET A 369 4.06 -14.82 -20.02
CA MET A 369 4.49 -15.86 -20.94
C MET A 369 3.46 -16.98 -20.91
N SER A 370 2.63 -17.11 -21.94
CA SER A 370 1.59 -18.14 -22.02
C SER A 370 2.17 -19.42 -22.62
N ARG A 371 1.80 -20.58 -22.07
CA ARG A 371 2.11 -21.87 -22.67
C ARG A 371 1.38 -22.01 -24.00
N GLN A 372 2.10 -22.36 -25.05
CA GLN A 372 1.53 -22.60 -26.38
C GLN A 372 1.08 -24.06 -26.50
N GLU A 373 -0.02 -24.31 -27.20
CA GLU A 373 -0.59 -25.66 -27.34
C GLU A 373 0.22 -26.52 -28.31
N GLU A 374 0.88 -25.92 -29.29
CA GLU A 374 1.57 -26.63 -30.37
C GLU A 374 2.90 -27.25 -29.92
N ASP A 375 3.68 -26.53 -29.11
CA ASP A 375 5.05 -26.90 -28.73
C ASP A 375 5.26 -26.99 -27.20
N ASN A 376 4.23 -26.66 -26.39
CA ASN A 376 4.30 -26.58 -24.94
C ASN A 376 5.32 -25.57 -24.39
N GLU A 377 5.81 -24.65 -25.22
CA GLU A 377 6.76 -23.61 -24.82
C GLU A 377 6.03 -22.40 -24.22
N PHE A 378 6.70 -21.68 -23.32
CA PHE A 378 6.16 -20.45 -22.75
C PHE A 378 6.61 -19.25 -23.58
N ARG A 379 5.65 -18.62 -24.27
CA ARG A 379 5.90 -17.53 -25.21
C ARG A 379 5.17 -16.26 -24.80
N CYS A 380 5.82 -15.12 -24.95
CA CYS A 380 5.16 -13.83 -24.87
C CYS A 380 4.23 -13.62 -26.07
N PRO A 381 2.92 -13.44 -25.89
CA PRO A 381 2.01 -13.18 -27.01
C PRO A 381 2.32 -11.87 -27.74
N THR A 382 2.88 -10.89 -27.03
CA THR A 382 3.16 -9.54 -27.58
C THR A 382 4.49 -9.46 -28.31
N HIS A 383 5.54 -10.10 -27.78
CA HIS A 383 6.91 -9.94 -28.26
C HIS A 383 7.50 -11.20 -28.90
N GLY A 384 6.80 -12.34 -28.85
CA GLY A 384 7.30 -13.62 -29.36
C GLY A 384 8.45 -14.25 -28.56
N THR A 385 8.96 -13.56 -27.54
CA THR A 385 10.03 -14.00 -26.64
C THR A 385 9.66 -15.30 -25.92
N LEU A 386 10.57 -16.26 -25.88
CA LEU A 386 10.43 -17.52 -25.15
C LEU A 386 11.04 -17.44 -23.74
N PHE A 387 10.47 -18.16 -22.79
CA PHE A 387 11.04 -18.30 -21.46
C PHE A 387 12.14 -19.39 -21.45
N LEU A 388 13.38 -18.94 -21.57
CA LEU A 388 14.56 -19.80 -21.73
C LEU A 388 14.69 -20.89 -20.63
N PRO A 389 14.41 -20.63 -19.34
CA PRO A 389 14.50 -21.66 -18.32
C PRO A 389 13.63 -22.88 -18.60
N ALA A 390 12.42 -22.70 -19.15
CA ALA A 390 11.54 -23.83 -19.46
C ALA A 390 12.01 -24.65 -20.67
N LEU A 391 12.67 -24.02 -21.65
CA LEU A 391 13.25 -24.70 -22.80
C LEU A 391 14.40 -25.63 -22.39
N LEU A 392 15.24 -25.16 -21.46
CA LEU A 392 16.37 -25.91 -20.93
C LEU A 392 15.92 -26.72 -19.71
N ARG A 393 15.47 -27.95 -19.89
CA ARG A 393 14.99 -28.82 -18.78
C ARG A 393 16.01 -29.03 -17.64
N SER A 394 17.31 -28.86 -17.94
CA SER A 394 18.40 -28.90 -16.95
C SER A 394 18.64 -27.59 -16.19
N SER A 395 17.95 -26.51 -16.57
CA SER A 395 18.04 -25.17 -15.97
C SER A 395 17.84 -25.24 -14.45
N PRO A 396 18.72 -24.62 -13.65
CA PRO A 396 18.54 -24.52 -12.21
C PRO A 396 17.19 -23.92 -11.82
N LEU A 397 16.79 -22.82 -12.47
CA LEU A 397 15.51 -22.16 -12.17
C LEU A 397 14.32 -23.06 -12.52
N TRP A 398 14.37 -23.81 -13.62
CA TRP A 398 13.27 -24.72 -13.97
C TRP A 398 13.14 -25.87 -12.98
N LYS A 399 14.25 -26.39 -12.46
CA LYS A 399 14.22 -27.41 -11.40
C LYS A 399 13.51 -26.89 -10.15
N GLU A 400 13.78 -25.65 -9.74
CA GLU A 400 13.12 -25.02 -8.60
C GLU A 400 11.62 -24.78 -8.83
N ILE A 401 11.25 -24.36 -10.05
CA ILE A 401 9.83 -24.22 -10.45
C ILE A 401 9.11 -25.57 -10.30
N ARG A 402 9.68 -26.67 -10.84
CA ARG A 402 9.06 -28.00 -10.74
C ARG A 402 8.95 -28.51 -9.31
N GLN A 403 9.93 -28.20 -8.45
CA GLN A 403 9.85 -28.53 -7.02
C GLN A 403 8.66 -27.81 -6.36
N GLY A 404 8.48 -26.52 -6.65
CA GLY A 404 7.32 -25.75 -6.19
C GLY A 404 5.99 -26.34 -6.67
N LEU A 405 5.89 -26.67 -7.97
CA LEU A 405 4.70 -27.33 -8.52
C LEU A 405 4.40 -28.65 -7.79
N SER A 406 5.43 -29.49 -7.60
CA SER A 406 5.29 -30.76 -6.89
C SER A 406 4.87 -30.59 -5.42
N LEU A 407 5.40 -29.57 -4.73
CA LEU A 407 5.03 -29.26 -3.34
C LEU A 407 3.55 -28.91 -3.20
N PHE A 408 2.99 -28.21 -4.19
CA PHE A 408 1.57 -27.82 -4.23
C PHE A 408 0.69 -28.81 -5.02
N GLY A 409 1.19 -30.01 -5.30
CA GLY A 409 0.44 -31.05 -6.02
C GLY A 409 -0.06 -30.62 -7.40
N VAL A 410 0.67 -29.71 -8.06
CA VAL A 410 0.36 -29.20 -9.40
C VAL A 410 1.16 -30.00 -10.42
N ALA A 411 0.49 -30.59 -11.41
CA ALA A 411 1.19 -31.22 -12.52
C ALA A 411 1.84 -30.15 -13.41
N GLU A 412 2.95 -30.46 -14.08
CA GLU A 412 3.57 -29.50 -15.01
C GLU A 412 2.60 -29.06 -16.11
N ASP A 413 1.69 -29.95 -16.54
CA ASP A 413 0.68 -29.61 -17.53
C ASP A 413 -0.39 -28.64 -17.05
N ASP A 414 -0.56 -28.51 -15.74
CA ASP A 414 -1.46 -27.53 -15.12
C ASP A 414 -0.82 -26.14 -14.98
N LEU A 415 0.44 -25.96 -15.40
CA LEU A 415 1.11 -24.66 -15.51
C LEU A 415 0.83 -24.03 -16.88
N SER A 416 0.02 -22.98 -16.90
CA SER A 416 -0.48 -22.36 -18.13
C SER A 416 0.22 -21.05 -18.51
N ALA A 417 0.82 -20.34 -17.54
CA ALA A 417 1.55 -19.12 -17.83
C ALA A 417 2.57 -18.78 -16.73
N ILE A 418 3.57 -17.96 -17.09
CA ILE A 418 4.63 -17.51 -16.20
C ILE A 418 4.77 -15.99 -16.33
N THR A 419 4.90 -15.28 -15.22
CA THR A 419 5.24 -13.86 -15.20
C THR A 419 6.23 -13.58 -14.09
N SER A 420 6.92 -12.44 -14.13
CA SER A 420 7.71 -11.98 -13.00
C SER A 420 7.38 -10.54 -12.64
N PHE A 421 7.50 -10.22 -11.37
CA PHE A 421 7.30 -8.88 -10.87
C PHE A 421 8.21 -8.62 -9.66
N ARG A 422 8.48 -7.34 -9.42
CA ARG A 422 9.26 -6.90 -8.27
C ARG A 422 8.32 -6.46 -7.16
N LEU A 423 8.69 -6.81 -5.94
CA LEU A 423 8.12 -6.25 -4.72
C LEU A 423 9.12 -5.22 -4.20
N ASP A 424 8.76 -3.96 -4.43
CA ASP A 424 9.55 -2.80 -4.00
C ASP A 424 8.89 -2.25 -2.73
N MET A 425 9.61 -2.32 -1.60
CA MET A 425 9.13 -1.77 -0.34
C MET A 425 9.58 -0.32 -0.22
N VAL A 426 8.63 0.60 -0.24
CA VAL A 426 8.90 2.01 -0.03
C VAL A 426 7.86 2.60 0.90
N GLN A 427 8.29 3.51 1.76
CA GLN A 427 7.40 4.35 2.54
C GLN A 427 7.15 5.64 1.77
N ARG A 428 5.96 6.21 1.94
CA ARG A 428 5.68 7.59 1.52
C ARG A 428 5.30 8.43 2.72
N PRO A 429 5.77 9.69 2.78
CA PRO A 429 5.55 10.54 3.95
C PRO A 429 4.11 11.07 4.00
N ARG A 430 3.39 11.15 2.87
CA ARG A 430 2.04 11.73 2.80
C ARG A 430 1.15 10.97 1.84
N PHE A 431 -0.04 10.61 2.31
CA PHE A 431 -1.12 10.02 1.49
C PHE A 431 -2.16 11.06 1.07
N THR A 432 -2.08 12.26 1.62
CA THR A 432 -2.93 13.39 1.23
C THR A 432 -2.10 14.64 1.03
N ALA A 433 -2.54 15.53 0.15
CA ALA A 433 -1.87 16.80 -0.08
C ALA A 433 -2.81 17.84 -0.68
N GLN A 434 -2.63 19.11 -0.32
CA GLN A 434 -3.23 20.21 -1.06
C GLN A 434 -2.51 20.38 -2.40
N LEU A 435 -3.19 20.05 -3.50
CA LEU A 435 -2.63 20.16 -4.86
C LEU A 435 -2.80 21.58 -5.40
N ARG A 436 -3.95 22.20 -5.10
CA ARG A 436 -4.29 23.57 -5.49
C ARG A 436 -4.96 24.28 -4.34
N ARG A 437 -4.56 25.52 -4.08
CA ARG A 437 -5.19 26.36 -3.06
C ARG A 437 -6.54 26.89 -3.58
N PRO A 438 -7.53 27.07 -2.69
CA PRO A 438 -8.76 27.78 -3.02
C PRO A 438 -8.46 29.20 -3.48
N THR A 439 -9.28 29.71 -4.39
CA THR A 439 -9.29 31.10 -4.84
C THR A 439 -10.74 31.60 -4.86
N ALA A 440 -10.98 32.88 -5.16
CA ALA A 440 -12.33 33.42 -5.29
C ALA A 440 -13.18 32.71 -6.37
N SER A 441 -12.55 32.10 -7.37
CA SER A 441 -13.21 31.45 -8.52
C SER A 441 -12.99 29.94 -8.61
N SER A 442 -12.27 29.35 -7.65
CA SER A 442 -11.96 27.91 -7.64
C SER A 442 -11.96 27.38 -6.21
N PRO A 443 -12.57 26.20 -5.96
CA PRO A 443 -12.60 25.61 -4.62
C PRO A 443 -11.22 25.19 -4.10
N GLY A 444 -10.20 25.16 -4.97
CA GLY A 444 -8.97 24.42 -4.68
C GLY A 444 -9.17 22.92 -4.83
N THR A 445 -8.07 22.17 -4.85
CA THR A 445 -8.09 20.72 -5.07
C THR A 445 -7.23 20.04 -4.02
N TYR A 446 -7.83 19.08 -3.31
CA TYR A 446 -7.14 18.23 -2.36
C TYR A 446 -6.95 16.83 -2.94
N GLY A 447 -5.74 16.31 -2.83
CA GLY A 447 -5.32 15.03 -3.38
C GLY A 447 -5.31 13.94 -2.31
N PHE A 448 -5.78 12.75 -2.68
CA PHE A 448 -5.72 11.54 -1.85
C PHE A 448 -5.11 10.41 -2.67
N LEU A 449 -4.19 9.66 -2.08
CA LEU A 449 -3.70 8.41 -2.62
C LEU A 449 -4.43 7.26 -1.91
N LEU A 450 -4.94 6.28 -2.67
CA LEU A 450 -5.66 5.11 -2.14
C LEU A 450 -5.10 3.79 -2.71
N GLY A 451 -5.21 2.70 -1.93
CA GLY A 451 -4.68 1.38 -2.29
C GLY A 451 -3.17 1.41 -2.56
N ASP A 452 -2.68 0.60 -3.50
CA ASP A 452 -1.24 0.55 -3.85
C ASP A 452 -0.68 1.91 -4.35
N ALA A 453 -1.53 2.89 -4.69
CA ALA A 453 -1.05 4.24 -5.01
C ALA A 453 -0.55 4.96 -3.75
N ALA A 454 -1.23 4.76 -2.61
CA ALA A 454 -0.89 5.35 -1.32
C ALA A 454 0.44 4.82 -0.82
N ASN A 455 0.54 3.51 -0.67
CA ASN A 455 1.72 2.87 -0.15
C ASN A 455 1.99 1.57 -0.89
N ALA A 456 3.27 1.21 -0.99
CA ALA A 456 3.71 -0.04 -1.57
C ALA A 456 4.45 -0.82 -0.49
N ILE A 457 3.81 -1.11 0.65
CA ILE A 457 4.37 -2.05 1.63
C ILE A 457 4.03 -3.45 1.15
N HIS A 458 4.80 -3.91 0.16
CA HIS A 458 4.74 -5.28 -0.32
C HIS A 458 5.67 -6.13 0.55
N PHE A 459 5.15 -6.87 1.52
CA PHE A 459 5.95 -7.76 2.36
C PHE A 459 5.68 -9.21 1.95
N TRP A 460 6.67 -10.00 1.57
CA TRP A 460 6.41 -11.40 1.23
C TRP A 460 5.98 -12.22 2.47
N PRO A 461 4.97 -13.12 2.39
CA PRO A 461 4.14 -13.48 1.22
C PRO A 461 2.87 -12.62 1.05
N GLY A 462 2.71 -11.53 1.79
CA GLY A 462 1.62 -10.57 1.62
C GLY A 462 1.79 -9.59 0.46
N ARG A 463 0.65 -9.11 -0.02
CA ARG A 463 0.56 -7.89 -0.82
C ARG A 463 -0.62 -7.11 -0.23
N GLY A 464 -0.29 -6.04 0.50
CA GLY A 464 -1.26 -5.19 1.21
C GLY A 464 -1.83 -4.13 0.31
#